data_AF-A0A6G2QUQ8-F1
#
_entry.id   AF-A0A6G2QUQ8-F1
#
_cell.length_a   1.000
_cell.length_b   1.000
_cell.length_c   1.000
_cell.angle_alpha   90.00
_cell.angle_beta   90.00
_cell.angle_gamma   90.00
#
_symmetry.space_group_name_H-M   'P 1'
#
loop_
_entity.id
_entity.type
_entity.pdbx_description
1 polymer ?
#
loop_
_entity_poly.entity_id
_entity_poly.type
_entity_poly.pdbx_seq_one_letter_code
_entity_poly.pdbx_strand_id
1 'polypeptide(L)'
;EAGRTLLAGAPAGSAVATAIAALPAQGGPVTWVAAAQSAYLAAAGVLLVLGRERLLLAALSPLLAGAAVLPWWEPGPVLRSGLPALALLATLAVTARVLRGTLSVPAVTGAGRPRLLWSLPYGLFGLAAAVLVLLQGREEPYAVIVLTLSMGPAEWLLYRYRGLSVAALRATATPAGFLLRSAGILGLCLLVYLAPLLPAALLIGADPVGLLLLAAVLWTALLLQAFGAAWPSAGICLAAAAAAAAVVLFRLPPGTALALPLSCGAAALCLSACALRLLGRPSPHA
;
A
#
# COMPACT_ATOMS: atom_id res chain seq x y z
N GLU A 1 -17.06 6.01 17.03
CA GLU A 1 -15.67 5.76 17.52
C GLU A 1 -14.61 5.83 16.45
N ALA A 2 -14.83 5.20 15.29
CA ALA A 2 -13.94 5.30 14.12
C ALA A 2 -13.54 6.75 13.77
N GLY A 3 -14.48 7.71 13.80
CA GLY A 3 -14.14 9.12 13.57
C GLY A 3 -13.17 9.71 14.60
N ARG A 4 -13.22 9.28 15.86
CA ARG A 4 -12.31 9.75 16.93
C ARG A 4 -10.93 9.13 16.81
N THR A 5 -10.84 7.84 16.44
CA THR A 5 -9.55 7.19 16.21
C THR A 5 -8.85 7.77 14.98
N LEU A 6 -9.61 8.07 13.92
CA LEU A 6 -9.11 8.74 12.73
C LEU A 6 -8.64 10.17 13.01
N LEU A 7 -9.39 10.94 13.81
CA LEU A 7 -9.01 12.31 14.17
C LEU A 7 -7.69 12.36 14.95
N ALA A 8 -7.36 11.34 15.75
CA ALA A 8 -6.08 11.27 16.44
C ALA A 8 -4.96 10.69 15.57
N GLY A 9 -5.24 9.58 14.88
CA GLY A 9 -4.23 8.83 14.13
C GLY A 9 -3.76 9.53 12.86
N ALA A 10 -4.68 10.13 12.09
CA ALA A 10 -4.36 10.79 10.83
C ALA A 10 -3.38 11.97 10.98
N PRO A 11 -3.61 12.96 11.87
CA PRO A 11 -2.66 14.06 12.05
C PRO A 11 -1.36 13.62 12.71
N ALA A 12 -1.40 12.67 13.66
CA ALA A 12 -0.19 12.14 14.28
C ALA A 12 0.70 11.44 13.25
N GLY A 13 0.12 10.57 12.41
CA GLY A 13 0.84 9.92 11.31
C GLY A 13 1.43 10.92 10.32
N SER A 14 0.65 11.93 9.92
CA SER A 14 1.12 13.00 9.04
C SER A 14 2.28 13.80 9.64
N ALA A 15 2.20 14.14 10.93
CA ALA A 15 3.25 14.89 11.62
C ALA A 15 4.54 14.08 11.74
N VAL A 16 4.45 12.78 12.09
CA VAL A 16 5.62 11.89 12.17
C VAL A 16 6.27 11.72 10.80
N ALA A 17 5.49 11.48 9.74
CA ALA A 17 6.01 11.36 8.39
C ALA A 17 6.71 12.65 7.92
N THR A 18 6.12 13.81 8.22
CA THR A 18 6.70 15.12 7.91
C THR A 18 8.01 15.34 8.67
N ALA A 19 8.04 15.01 9.97
CA ALA A 19 9.22 15.16 10.81
C ALA A 19 10.38 14.28 10.31
N ILE A 20 10.10 13.02 9.95
CA ILE A 20 11.09 12.11 9.38
C ILE A 20 11.64 12.66 8.07
N ALA A 21 10.79 13.20 7.19
CA ALA A 21 11.22 13.82 5.94
C ALA A 21 12.02 15.12 6.14
N ALA A 22 11.74 15.87 7.20
CA ALA A 22 12.43 17.11 7.54
C ALA A 22 13.91 16.87 7.93
N LEU A 23 14.23 15.72 8.53
CA LEU A 23 15.59 15.38 8.98
C LEU A 23 16.62 15.44 7.83
N PRO A 24 16.47 14.69 6.71
CA PRO A 24 17.39 14.80 5.58
C PRO A 24 17.19 16.09 4.77
N ALA A 25 15.98 16.65 4.74
CA ALA A 25 15.66 17.84 3.95
C ALA A 25 16.08 19.17 4.60
N GLN A 26 16.53 19.15 5.86
CA GLN A 26 17.00 20.32 6.63
C GLN A 26 16.00 21.49 6.62
N GLY A 27 14.69 21.20 6.62
CA GLY A 27 13.64 22.22 6.57
C GLY A 27 13.48 22.92 5.20
N GLY A 28 14.15 22.43 4.15
CA GLY A 28 14.04 22.98 2.79
C GLY A 28 12.69 22.68 2.09
N PRO A 29 12.54 23.06 0.81
CA PRO A 29 11.30 22.90 0.03
C PRO A 29 10.73 21.47 0.00
N VAL A 30 11.60 20.46 0.05
CA VAL A 30 11.21 19.04 0.10
C VAL A 30 10.40 18.72 1.35
N THR A 31 10.68 19.38 2.49
CA THR A 31 9.91 19.24 3.73
C THR A 31 8.46 19.65 3.52
N TRP A 32 8.23 20.76 2.80
CA TRP A 32 6.89 21.26 2.50
C TRP A 32 6.13 20.33 1.56
N VAL A 33 6.81 19.78 0.55
CA VAL A 33 6.22 18.77 -0.34
C VAL A 33 5.85 17.51 0.45
N ALA A 34 6.73 17.03 1.32
CA ALA A 34 6.46 15.88 2.17
C ALA A 34 5.31 16.15 3.16
N ALA A 35 5.22 17.35 3.72
CA ALA A 35 4.11 17.76 4.57
C ALA A 35 2.79 17.75 3.82
N ALA A 36 2.76 18.33 2.61
CA ALA A 36 1.59 18.36 1.74
C ALA A 36 1.13 16.93 1.36
N GLN A 37 2.06 16.06 0.95
CA GLN A 37 1.75 14.67 0.61
C GLN A 37 1.28 13.86 1.83
N SER A 38 1.91 14.06 2.99
CA SER A 38 1.51 13.39 4.23
C SER A 38 0.10 13.81 4.67
N ALA A 39 -0.21 15.10 4.57
CA ALA A 39 -1.54 15.63 4.88
C ALA A 39 -2.60 15.12 3.90
N TYR A 40 -2.28 15.07 2.60
CA TYR A 40 -3.14 14.49 1.57
C TYR A 40 -3.42 13.00 1.86
N LEU A 41 -2.39 12.18 2.08
CA LEU A 41 -2.54 10.75 2.34
C LEU A 41 -3.35 10.49 3.63
N ALA A 42 -3.11 11.27 4.68
CA ALA A 42 -3.89 11.22 5.90
C ALA A 42 -5.37 11.54 5.63
N ALA A 43 -5.65 12.62 4.88
CA ALA A 43 -7.01 13.04 4.56
C ALA A 43 -7.74 12.04 3.65
N ALA A 44 -7.08 11.54 2.61
CA ALA A 44 -7.60 10.53 1.70
C ALA A 44 -7.88 9.22 2.44
N GLY A 45 -6.97 8.78 3.32
CA GLY A 45 -7.16 7.60 4.16
C GLY A 45 -8.40 7.70 5.05
N VAL A 46 -8.66 8.86 5.66
CA VAL A 46 -9.90 9.11 6.42
C VAL A 46 -11.15 8.97 5.54
N LEU A 47 -11.14 9.55 4.34
CA LEU A 47 -12.30 9.46 3.43
C LEU A 47 -12.55 8.03 2.95
N LEU A 48 -11.50 7.28 2.63
CA LEU A 48 -11.61 5.89 2.21
C LEU A 48 -12.15 5.00 3.34
N VAL A 49 -11.63 5.13 4.56
CA VAL A 49 -12.11 4.37 5.73
C VAL A 49 -13.58 4.67 6.04
N LEU A 50 -14.05 5.89 5.78
CA LEU A 50 -15.44 6.29 5.96
C LEU A 50 -16.33 6.02 4.74
N GLY A 51 -15.84 5.32 3.71
CA GLY A 51 -16.59 4.97 2.50
C GLY A 51 -16.98 6.17 1.65
N ARG A 52 -16.17 7.24 1.65
CA ARG A 52 -16.42 8.51 0.94
C ARG A 52 -15.59 8.64 -0.34
N GLU A 53 -15.36 7.53 -1.02
CA GLU A 53 -14.59 7.44 -2.28
C GLU A 53 -15.07 8.43 -3.35
N ARG A 54 -16.39 8.57 -3.53
CA ARG A 54 -16.97 9.51 -4.51
C ARG A 54 -16.60 10.97 -4.20
N LEU A 55 -16.54 11.33 -2.93
CA LEU A 55 -16.15 12.70 -2.53
C LEU A 55 -14.65 12.92 -2.74
N LEU A 56 -13.83 11.90 -2.50
CA LEU A 56 -12.40 11.93 -2.81
C LEU A 56 -12.17 12.08 -4.32
N LEU A 57 -12.87 11.29 -5.14
CA LEU A 57 -12.82 11.42 -6.61
C LEU A 57 -13.27 12.81 -7.09
N ALA A 58 -14.34 13.36 -6.50
CA ALA A 58 -14.80 14.71 -6.82
C ALA A 58 -13.72 15.77 -6.48
N ALA A 59 -13.06 15.64 -5.34
CA ALA A 59 -11.97 16.53 -4.93
C ALA A 59 -10.71 16.41 -5.81
N LEU A 60 -10.44 15.22 -6.34
CA LEU A 60 -9.31 14.95 -7.25
C LEU A 60 -9.61 15.28 -8.71
N SER A 61 -10.89 15.46 -9.08
CA SER A 61 -11.31 15.66 -10.47
C SER A 61 -10.59 16.80 -11.20
N PRO A 62 -10.29 17.97 -10.58
CA PRO A 62 -9.57 19.03 -11.28
C PRO A 62 -8.12 18.65 -11.61
N LEU A 63 -7.46 17.92 -10.70
CA LEU A 63 -6.11 17.42 -10.91
C LEU A 63 -6.10 16.35 -12.01
N LEU A 64 -7.09 15.45 -12.01
CA LEU A 64 -7.23 14.44 -13.07
C LEU A 64 -7.48 15.06 -14.43
N ALA A 65 -8.35 16.08 -14.51
CA ALA A 65 -8.61 16.80 -15.75
C ALA A 65 -7.34 17.49 -16.28
N GLY A 66 -6.57 18.15 -15.40
CA GLY A 66 -5.29 18.75 -15.79
C GLY A 66 -4.24 17.73 -16.22
N ALA A 67 -4.15 16.59 -15.52
CA ALA A 67 -3.27 15.49 -15.87
C ALA A 67 -3.64 14.82 -17.19
N ALA A 68 -4.94 14.76 -17.53
CA ALA A 68 -5.40 14.19 -18.79
C ALA A 68 -4.99 15.06 -19.99
N VAL A 69 -4.92 16.38 -19.84
CA VAL A 69 -4.60 17.30 -20.93
C VAL A 69 -3.08 17.41 -21.19
N LEU A 70 -2.26 17.00 -20.22
CA LEU A 70 -0.80 17.10 -20.25
C LEU A 70 -0.09 16.52 -21.50
N PRO A 71 -0.56 15.43 -22.13
CA PRO A 71 0.04 14.92 -23.36
C PRO A 71 -0.10 15.86 -24.56
N TRP A 72 -1.09 16.74 -24.55
CA TRP A 72 -1.43 17.63 -25.67
C TRP A 72 -1.12 19.10 -25.40
N TRP A 73 -1.03 19.49 -24.12
CA TRP A 73 -0.77 20.85 -23.73
C TRP A 73 -0.01 20.90 -22.42
N GLU A 74 1.07 21.69 -22.40
CA GLU A 74 1.85 21.89 -21.19
C GLU A 74 1.22 23.00 -20.33
N PRO A 75 0.68 22.69 -19.15
CA PRO A 75 0.20 23.70 -18.23
C PRO A 75 1.39 24.52 -17.71
N GLY A 76 1.26 25.85 -17.79
CA GLY A 76 2.23 26.77 -17.19
C GLY A 76 2.45 26.53 -15.68
N PRO A 77 3.48 27.15 -15.08
CA PRO A 77 3.91 26.87 -13.70
C PRO A 77 2.81 27.07 -12.66
N VAL A 78 1.91 28.04 -12.91
CA VAL A 78 0.75 28.33 -12.05
C VAL A 78 -0.22 27.15 -11.99
N LEU A 79 -0.56 26.53 -13.13
CA LEU A 79 -1.47 25.38 -13.13
C LEU A 79 -0.80 24.12 -12.58
N ARG A 80 0.49 23.90 -12.87
CA ARG A 80 1.25 22.75 -12.35
C ARG A 80 1.31 22.70 -10.82
N SER A 81 1.35 23.86 -10.17
CA SER A 81 1.36 23.97 -8.70
C SER A 81 -0.05 24.15 -8.13
N GLY A 82 -0.89 24.94 -8.81
CA GLY A 82 -2.25 25.26 -8.38
C GLY A 82 -3.19 24.05 -8.37
N LEU A 83 -3.12 23.16 -9.36
CA LEU A 83 -4.01 21.99 -9.43
C LEU A 83 -3.75 20.99 -8.29
N PRO A 84 -2.50 20.57 -7.99
CA PRO A 84 -2.22 19.76 -6.81
C PRO A 84 -2.58 20.44 -5.49
N ALA A 85 -2.31 21.75 -5.36
CA ALA A 85 -2.65 22.52 -4.17
C ALA A 85 -4.18 22.57 -3.95
N LEU A 86 -4.95 22.78 -5.01
CA LEU A 86 -6.41 22.77 -4.97
C LEU A 86 -6.93 21.38 -4.60
N ALA A 87 -6.37 20.31 -5.15
CA ALA A 87 -6.74 18.94 -4.79
C ALA A 87 -6.46 18.64 -3.31
N LEU A 88 -5.31 19.07 -2.78
CA LEU A 88 -4.97 18.97 -1.35
C LEU A 88 -5.97 19.75 -0.48
N LEU A 89 -6.23 21.01 -0.80
CA LEU A 89 -7.16 21.85 -0.02
C LEU A 89 -8.60 21.31 -0.07
N ALA A 90 -9.05 20.87 -1.25
CA ALA A 90 -10.37 20.27 -1.43
C ALA A 90 -10.51 18.98 -0.62
N THR A 91 -9.51 18.09 -0.66
CA THR A 91 -9.51 16.86 0.13
C THR A 91 -9.52 17.13 1.63
N LEU A 92 -8.68 18.06 2.12
CA LEU A 92 -8.68 18.48 3.53
C LEU A 92 -10.04 19.06 3.96
N ALA A 93 -10.63 19.94 3.15
CA ALA A 93 -11.91 20.57 3.45
C ALA A 93 -13.06 19.55 3.51
N VAL A 94 -13.09 18.60 2.55
CA VAL A 94 -14.06 17.50 2.52
C VAL A 94 -13.86 16.58 3.73
N THR A 95 -12.63 16.21 4.07
CA THR A 95 -12.31 15.39 5.24
C THR A 95 -12.76 16.07 6.53
N ALA A 96 -12.47 17.36 6.70
CA ALA A 96 -12.94 18.12 7.86
C ALA A 96 -14.47 18.16 7.96
N ARG A 97 -15.18 18.34 6.84
CA ARG A 97 -16.65 18.30 6.79
C ARG A 97 -17.20 16.93 7.20
N VAL A 98 -16.65 15.86 6.64
CA VAL A 98 -17.05 14.48 6.95
C VAL A 98 -16.76 14.14 8.40
N LEU A 99 -15.57 14.46 8.91
CA LEU A 99 -15.21 14.22 10.31
C LEU A 99 -16.14 14.95 11.27
N ARG A 100 -16.44 16.24 11.03
CA ARG A 100 -17.42 16.99 11.84
C ARG A 100 -18.77 16.27 11.92
N GLY A 101 -19.29 15.79 10.79
CA GLY A 101 -20.54 15.02 10.76
C GLY A 101 -20.46 13.66 11.47
N THR A 102 -19.31 12.98 11.43
CA THR A 102 -19.13 11.73 12.18
C THR A 102 -18.97 11.92 13.68
N LEU A 103 -18.43 13.07 14.11
CA LEU A 103 -18.18 13.39 15.51
C LEU A 103 -19.41 13.95 16.22
N SER A 104 -20.38 14.48 15.49
CA SER A 104 -21.68 14.90 16.03
C SER A 104 -22.55 13.71 16.44
N VAL A 105 -22.23 12.49 16.01
CA VAL A 105 -22.92 11.27 16.45
C VAL A 105 -22.37 10.84 17.82
N PRO A 106 -23.24 10.61 18.83
CA PRO A 106 -22.80 10.17 20.14
C PRO A 106 -22.04 8.84 20.05
N ALA A 107 -21.02 8.69 20.90
CA ALA A 107 -20.25 7.44 20.94
C ALA A 107 -21.08 6.34 21.59
N VAL A 108 -20.89 5.12 21.09
CA VAL A 108 -21.45 3.91 21.70
C VAL A 108 -20.82 3.75 23.08
N THR A 109 -21.66 3.63 24.10
CA THR A 109 -21.21 3.41 25.48
C THR A 109 -20.56 2.04 25.61
N GLY A 110 -19.34 2.00 26.15
CA GLY A 110 -18.62 0.75 26.47
C GLY A 110 -17.76 0.17 25.34
N ALA A 111 -17.67 0.83 24.18
CA ALA A 111 -16.76 0.38 23.14
C ALA A 111 -15.32 0.86 23.44
N GLY A 112 -14.40 -0.12 23.47
CA GLY A 112 -13.02 0.09 23.85
C GLY A 112 -12.19 0.57 22.67
N ARG A 113 -11.22 1.47 22.91
CA ARG A 113 -10.24 1.83 21.88
C ARG A 113 -9.35 0.62 21.57
N PRO A 114 -9.13 0.28 20.30
CA PRO A 114 -8.19 -0.78 19.96
C PRO A 114 -6.79 -0.40 20.46
N ARG A 115 -6.09 -1.37 21.07
CA ARG A 115 -4.73 -1.13 21.61
C ARG A 115 -3.79 -0.85 20.45
N LEU A 116 -2.91 0.15 20.61
CA LEU A 116 -1.93 0.56 19.60
C LEU A 116 -1.06 -0.61 19.09
N LEU A 117 -0.77 -1.57 19.98
CA LEU A 117 0.00 -2.78 19.65
C LEU A 117 -0.64 -3.63 18.55
N TRP A 118 -1.97 -3.61 18.41
CA TRP A 118 -2.66 -4.30 17.33
C TRP A 118 -2.50 -3.60 15.98
N SER A 119 -2.22 -2.30 15.99
CA SER A 119 -1.98 -1.49 14.79
C SER A 119 -0.51 -1.50 14.35
N LEU A 120 0.40 -1.86 15.26
CA LEU A 120 1.85 -1.88 15.03
C LEU A 120 2.27 -2.68 13.78
N PRO A 121 1.81 -3.93 13.54
CA PRO A 121 2.26 -4.68 12.36
C PRO A 121 1.88 -4.01 11.04
N TYR A 122 0.75 -3.30 10.97
CA TYR A 122 0.35 -2.57 9.76
C TYR A 122 1.26 -1.35 9.51
N GLY A 123 1.63 -0.63 10.57
CA GLY A 123 2.59 0.48 10.47
C GLY A 123 3.99 0.01 10.07
N LEU A 124 4.46 -1.09 10.65
CA LEU A 124 5.74 -1.72 10.31
C LEU A 124 5.78 -2.24 8.87
N PHE A 125 4.70 -2.88 8.42
CA PHE A 125 4.56 -3.26 7.02
C PHE A 125 4.57 -2.05 6.09
N GLY A 126 3.80 -1.01 6.40
CA GLY A 126 3.78 0.22 5.60
C GLY A 126 5.16 0.87 5.49
N LEU A 127 5.93 0.89 6.58
CA LEU A 127 7.33 1.34 6.59
C LEU A 127 8.22 0.46 5.70
N ALA A 128 8.12 -0.87 5.83
CA ALA A 128 8.89 -1.81 5.03
C ALA A 128 8.58 -1.66 3.52
N ALA A 129 7.29 -1.59 3.17
CA ALA A 129 6.84 -1.37 1.80
C ALA A 129 7.35 -0.03 1.26
N ALA A 130 7.28 1.04 2.04
CA ALA A 130 7.81 2.35 1.66
C ALA A 130 9.32 2.31 1.40
N VAL A 131 10.10 1.64 2.26
CA VAL A 131 11.55 1.46 2.06
C VAL A 131 11.84 0.67 0.78
N LEU A 132 11.15 -0.46 0.55
CA LEU A 132 11.36 -1.28 -0.64
C LEU A 132 11.01 -0.52 -1.93
N VAL A 133 9.88 0.19 -1.96
CA VAL A 133 9.46 1.01 -3.11
C VAL A 133 10.41 2.21 -3.30
N LEU A 134 10.90 2.82 -2.22
CA LEU A 134 11.89 3.88 -2.30
C LEU A 134 13.20 3.37 -2.91
N LEU A 135 13.69 2.21 -2.47
CA LEU A 135 14.90 1.59 -3.03
C LEU A 135 14.72 1.27 -4.51
N GLN A 136 13.56 0.74 -4.92
CA GLN A 136 13.24 0.54 -6.34
C GLN A 136 13.22 1.87 -7.10
N GLY A 137 12.53 2.88 -6.58
CA GLY A 137 12.34 4.17 -7.24
C GLY A 137 13.60 5.03 -7.35
N ARG A 138 14.62 4.76 -6.54
CA ARG A 138 15.94 5.39 -6.68
C ARG A 138 16.67 4.98 -7.95
N GLU A 139 16.52 3.72 -8.34
CA GLU A 139 17.11 3.18 -9.57
C GLU A 139 16.15 3.39 -10.75
N GLU A 140 14.84 3.13 -10.53
CA GLU A 140 13.81 3.11 -11.57
C GLU A 140 12.58 3.94 -11.16
N PRO A 141 12.57 5.27 -11.35
CA PRO A 141 11.48 6.14 -10.90
C PRO A 141 10.12 5.79 -11.50
N TYR A 142 10.08 5.39 -12.77
CA TYR A 142 8.84 5.02 -13.47
C TYR A 142 8.23 3.72 -12.95
N ALA A 143 9.04 2.83 -12.35
CA ALA A 143 8.55 1.60 -11.72
C ALA A 143 7.58 1.90 -10.58
N VAL A 144 7.81 2.99 -9.83
CA VAL A 144 6.93 3.42 -8.73
C VAL A 144 5.55 3.86 -9.25
N ILE A 145 5.51 4.51 -10.41
CA ILE A 145 4.25 4.91 -11.05
C ILE A 145 3.47 3.66 -11.46
N VAL A 146 4.13 2.69 -12.10
CA VAL A 146 3.52 1.42 -12.50
C VAL A 146 2.97 0.67 -11.28
N LEU A 147 3.74 0.56 -10.20
CA LEU A 147 3.29 -0.06 -8.94
C LEU A 147 2.10 0.67 -8.33
N THR A 148 2.09 2.00 -8.39
CA THR A 148 0.98 2.80 -7.83
C THR A 148 -0.31 2.56 -8.63
N LEU A 149 -0.22 2.52 -9.96
CA LEU A 149 -1.37 2.24 -10.83
C LEU A 149 -1.87 0.80 -10.66
N SER A 150 -0.98 -0.15 -10.36
CA SER A 150 -1.35 -1.55 -10.16
C SER A 150 -2.06 -1.84 -8.83
N MET A 151 -2.07 -0.89 -7.88
CA MET A 151 -2.74 -1.05 -6.59
C MET A 151 -4.26 -1.25 -6.71
N GLY A 152 -4.92 -0.62 -7.69
CA GLY A 152 -6.36 -0.82 -7.93
C GLY A 152 -6.69 -2.27 -8.36
N PRO A 153 -6.07 -2.77 -9.44
CA PRO A 153 -6.17 -4.19 -9.81
C PRO A 153 -5.78 -5.16 -8.69
N ALA A 154 -4.74 -4.83 -7.91
CA ALA A 154 -4.32 -5.63 -6.76
C ALA A 154 -5.46 -5.83 -5.74
N GLU A 155 -6.13 -4.74 -5.33
CA GLU A 155 -7.24 -4.78 -4.39
C GLU A 155 -8.44 -5.59 -4.92
N TRP A 156 -8.78 -5.40 -6.20
CA TRP A 156 -9.83 -6.18 -6.85
C TRP A 156 -9.51 -7.69 -6.82
N LEU A 157 -8.25 -8.07 -7.03
CA LEU A 157 -7.80 -9.46 -6.96
C LEU A 157 -7.83 -10.01 -5.53
N LEU A 158 -7.57 -9.21 -4.50
CA LEU A 158 -7.75 -9.64 -3.10
C LEU A 158 -9.21 -10.00 -2.82
N TYR A 159 -10.15 -9.16 -3.28
CA TYR A 159 -11.58 -9.43 -3.17
C TYR A 159 -11.98 -10.71 -3.92
N ARG A 160 -11.48 -10.89 -5.16
CA ARG A 160 -11.74 -12.10 -5.95
C ARG A 160 -11.17 -13.36 -5.32
N TYR A 161 -9.94 -13.31 -4.80
CA TYR A 161 -9.34 -14.42 -4.07
C TYR A 161 -10.24 -14.84 -2.90
N ARG A 162 -10.72 -13.89 -2.09
CA ARG A 162 -11.60 -14.20 -0.96
C ARG A 162 -12.89 -14.91 -1.41
N GLY A 163 -13.53 -14.45 -2.49
CA GLY A 163 -14.72 -15.10 -3.04
C GLY A 163 -14.44 -16.51 -3.56
N LEU A 164 -13.35 -16.69 -4.30
CA LEU A 164 -12.95 -17.99 -4.86
C LEU A 164 -12.55 -18.99 -3.78
N SER A 165 -11.84 -18.56 -2.74
CA SER A 165 -11.47 -19.42 -1.61
C SER A 165 -12.69 -19.90 -0.82
N VAL A 166 -13.71 -19.06 -0.64
CA VAL A 166 -14.99 -19.49 -0.02
C VAL A 166 -15.73 -20.49 -0.91
N ALA A 167 -15.73 -20.29 -2.23
CA ALA A 167 -16.31 -21.27 -3.15
C ALA A 167 -15.54 -22.60 -3.13
N ALA A 168 -14.21 -22.56 -3.05
CA ALA A 168 -13.36 -23.74 -2.91
C ALA A 168 -13.65 -24.50 -1.61
N LEU A 169 -13.76 -23.79 -0.47
CA LEU A 169 -14.15 -24.37 0.83
C LEU A 169 -15.46 -25.16 0.73
N ARG A 170 -16.47 -24.60 0.07
CA ARG A 170 -17.78 -25.26 -0.10
C ARG A 170 -17.74 -26.49 -1.00
N ALA A 171 -16.75 -26.58 -1.90
CA ALA A 171 -16.66 -27.61 -2.92
C ALA A 171 -15.63 -28.72 -2.62
N THR A 172 -14.91 -28.64 -1.50
CA THR A 172 -13.87 -29.62 -1.13
C THR A 172 -14.20 -30.31 0.18
N ALA A 173 -14.20 -31.65 0.15
CA ALA A 173 -14.44 -32.48 1.34
C ALA A 173 -13.16 -32.84 2.11
N THR A 174 -11.97 -32.59 1.55
CA THR A 174 -10.69 -32.96 2.16
C THR A 174 -9.78 -31.74 2.37
N PRO A 175 -8.99 -31.71 3.47
CA PRO A 175 -8.08 -30.61 3.76
C PRO A 175 -6.97 -30.46 2.70
N ALA A 176 -6.47 -31.58 2.15
CA ALA A 176 -5.48 -31.56 1.07
C ALA A 176 -6.06 -31.02 -0.25
N GLY A 177 -7.32 -31.36 -0.57
CA GLY A 177 -8.00 -30.82 -1.74
C GLY A 177 -8.24 -29.31 -1.63
N PHE A 178 -8.58 -28.84 -0.42
CA PHE A 178 -8.69 -27.41 -0.15
C PHE A 178 -7.35 -26.67 -0.27
N LEU A 179 -6.26 -27.25 0.26
CA LEU A 179 -4.90 -26.70 0.12
C LEU A 179 -4.50 -26.53 -1.35
N LEU A 180 -4.69 -27.56 -2.17
CA LEU A 180 -4.33 -27.53 -3.59
C LEU A 180 -5.16 -26.50 -4.36
N ARG A 181 -6.47 -26.42 -4.11
CA ARG A 181 -7.32 -25.41 -4.77
C ARG A 181 -6.99 -23.99 -4.33
N SER A 182 -6.76 -23.77 -3.05
CA SER A 182 -6.36 -22.47 -2.51
C SER A 182 -4.99 -22.03 -3.04
N ALA A 183 -4.04 -22.97 -3.18
CA ALA A 183 -2.76 -22.73 -3.83
C ALA A 183 -2.93 -22.37 -5.32
N GLY A 184 -3.78 -23.09 -6.04
CA GLY A 184 -4.09 -22.80 -7.44
C GLY A 184 -4.73 -21.42 -7.64
N ILE A 185 -5.70 -21.06 -6.79
CA ILE A 185 -6.34 -19.73 -6.81
C ILE A 185 -5.33 -18.63 -6.47
N LEU A 186 -4.47 -18.86 -5.47
CA LEU A 186 -3.41 -17.92 -5.10
C LEU A 186 -2.46 -17.68 -6.27
N GLY A 187 -1.98 -18.77 -6.89
CA GLY A 187 -1.10 -18.71 -8.06
C GLY A 187 -1.77 -18.02 -9.25
N LEU A 188 -3.04 -18.31 -9.51
CA LEU A 188 -3.82 -17.66 -10.57
C LEU A 188 -3.96 -16.16 -10.32
N CYS A 189 -4.38 -15.75 -9.12
CA CYS A 189 -4.52 -14.33 -8.77
C CYS A 189 -3.18 -13.60 -8.87
N LEU A 190 -2.09 -14.22 -8.40
CA LEU A 190 -0.75 -13.64 -8.50
C LEU A 190 -0.30 -13.53 -9.96
N LEU A 191 -0.54 -14.55 -10.79
CA LEU A 191 -0.20 -14.51 -12.21
C LEU A 191 -0.99 -13.42 -12.93
N VAL A 192 -2.30 -13.34 -12.71
CA VAL A 192 -3.16 -12.29 -13.29
C VAL A 192 -2.71 -10.90 -12.85
N TYR A 193 -2.23 -10.75 -11.61
CA TYR A 193 -1.67 -9.49 -11.13
C TYR A 193 -0.35 -9.13 -11.81
N LEU A 194 0.57 -10.08 -11.93
CA LEU A 194 1.92 -9.87 -12.44
C LEU A 194 1.99 -9.80 -13.97
N ALA A 195 1.08 -10.47 -14.68
CA ALA A 195 1.06 -10.52 -16.15
C ALA A 195 1.04 -9.13 -16.83
N PRO A 196 0.21 -8.15 -16.43
CA PRO A 196 0.23 -6.81 -17.03
C PRO A 196 1.45 -5.97 -16.61
N LEU A 197 2.10 -6.30 -15.49
CA LEU A 197 3.28 -5.57 -15.01
C LEU A 197 4.53 -5.85 -15.85
N LEU A 198 4.64 -7.04 -16.43
CA LEU A 198 5.75 -7.40 -17.31
C LEU A 198 5.85 -6.50 -18.56
N PRO A 199 4.82 -6.37 -19.42
CA PRO A 199 4.89 -5.46 -20.56
C PRO A 199 4.99 -4.00 -20.11
N ALA A 200 4.39 -3.63 -18.97
CA ALA A 200 4.54 -2.28 -18.42
C ALA A 200 6.01 -1.97 -18.08
N ALA A 201 6.73 -2.90 -17.44
CA ALA A 201 8.16 -2.78 -17.14
C ALA A 201 8.99 -2.59 -18.42
N LEU A 202 8.73 -3.42 -19.43
CA LEU A 202 9.42 -3.36 -20.72
C LEU A 202 9.17 -2.03 -21.45
N LEU A 203 7.94 -1.51 -21.39
CA LEU A 203 7.58 -0.23 -22.00
C LEU A 203 8.29 0.98 -21.36
N ILE A 204 8.53 0.93 -20.05
CA ILE A 204 9.22 2.00 -19.32
C ILE A 204 10.74 1.78 -19.21
N GLY A 205 11.26 0.67 -19.77
CA GLY A 205 12.68 0.32 -19.72
C GLY A 205 13.19 -0.12 -18.33
N ALA A 206 12.30 -0.44 -17.40
CA ALA A 206 12.68 -0.86 -16.04
C ALA A 206 12.99 -2.36 -15.97
N ASP A 207 13.85 -2.76 -15.02
CA ASP A 207 14.10 -4.19 -14.76
C ASP A 207 12.79 -4.93 -14.37
N PRO A 208 12.32 -5.88 -15.20
CA PRO A 208 11.08 -6.59 -14.92
C PRO A 208 11.21 -7.48 -13.68
N VAL A 209 12.39 -8.01 -13.38
CA VAL A 209 12.56 -8.97 -12.27
C VAL A 209 12.34 -8.26 -10.94
N GLY A 210 13.05 -7.16 -10.69
CA GLY A 210 12.87 -6.36 -9.48
C GLY A 210 11.43 -5.88 -9.28
N LEU A 211 10.82 -5.33 -10.34
CA LEU A 211 9.42 -4.85 -10.30
C LEU A 211 8.44 -5.97 -9.94
N LEU A 212 8.52 -7.12 -10.61
CA LEU A 212 7.59 -8.23 -10.43
C LEU A 212 7.74 -8.87 -9.04
N LEU A 213 8.97 -9.05 -8.56
CA LEU A 213 9.23 -9.58 -7.23
C LEU A 213 8.71 -8.63 -6.14
N LEU A 214 8.97 -7.33 -6.27
CA LEU A 214 8.45 -6.32 -5.36
C LEU A 214 6.91 -6.31 -5.36
N ALA A 215 6.29 -6.32 -6.53
CA ALA A 215 4.84 -6.39 -6.67
C ALA A 215 4.27 -7.65 -6.00
N ALA A 216 4.91 -8.81 -6.19
CA ALA A 216 4.51 -10.06 -5.56
C ALA A 216 4.60 -10.00 -4.02
N VAL A 217 5.68 -9.43 -3.47
CA VAL A 217 5.83 -9.21 -2.02
C VAL A 217 4.70 -8.34 -1.48
N LEU A 218 4.45 -7.18 -2.10
CA LEU A 218 3.43 -6.25 -1.63
C LEU A 218 2.03 -6.89 -1.67
N TRP A 219 1.69 -7.55 -2.78
CA TRP A 219 0.37 -8.16 -2.93
C TRP A 219 0.15 -9.33 -1.96
N THR A 220 1.13 -10.23 -1.82
CA THR A 220 1.02 -11.38 -0.90
C THR A 220 1.01 -10.95 0.58
N ALA A 221 1.75 -9.91 0.94
CA ALA A 221 1.71 -9.36 2.28
C ALA A 221 0.37 -8.68 2.62
N LEU A 222 -0.19 -7.91 1.68
CA LEU A 222 -1.53 -7.33 1.82
C LEU A 222 -2.61 -8.41 1.93
N LEU A 223 -2.49 -9.49 1.16
CA LEU A 223 -3.36 -10.65 1.25
C LEU A 223 -3.33 -11.23 2.68
N LEU A 224 -2.14 -11.54 3.20
CA LEU A 224 -2.00 -12.06 4.56
C LEU A 224 -2.60 -11.12 5.62
N GLN A 225 -2.43 -9.81 5.47
CA GLN A 225 -3.04 -8.81 6.35
C GLN A 225 -4.57 -8.80 6.26
N ALA A 226 -5.14 -8.91 5.05
CA ALA A 226 -6.57 -8.98 4.86
C ALA A 226 -7.21 -10.21 5.52
N PHE A 227 -6.44 -11.29 5.69
CA PHE A 227 -6.84 -12.50 6.42
C PHE A 227 -6.40 -12.51 7.89
N GLY A 228 -5.94 -11.38 8.44
CA GLY A 228 -5.59 -11.23 9.86
C GLY A 228 -4.19 -11.70 10.25
N ALA A 229 -3.37 -12.16 9.30
CA ALA A 229 -1.99 -12.58 9.52
C ALA A 229 -1.00 -11.41 9.36
N ALA A 230 -1.20 -10.33 10.12
CA ALA A 230 -0.43 -9.10 9.95
C ALA A 230 1.04 -9.24 10.40
N TRP A 231 1.31 -9.89 11.53
CA TRP A 231 2.67 -10.06 12.06
C TRP A 231 3.66 -10.80 11.14
N PRO A 232 3.35 -11.98 10.58
CA PRO A 232 4.30 -12.65 9.69
C PRO A 232 4.58 -11.81 8.44
N SER A 233 3.56 -11.16 7.88
CA SER A 233 3.74 -10.27 6.73
C SER A 233 4.66 -9.09 7.03
N ALA A 234 4.46 -8.44 8.19
CA ALA A 234 5.25 -7.30 8.62
C ALA A 234 6.71 -7.70 8.90
N GLY A 235 6.92 -8.82 9.60
CA GLY A 235 8.26 -9.32 9.91
C GLY A 235 9.07 -9.68 8.67
N ILE A 236 8.45 -10.40 7.71
CA ILE A 236 9.12 -10.78 6.46
C ILE A 236 9.45 -9.54 5.61
N CYS A 237 8.50 -8.61 5.46
CA CYS A 237 8.74 -7.39 4.69
C CYS A 237 9.80 -6.51 5.35
N LEU A 238 9.79 -6.37 6.69
CA LEU A 238 10.81 -5.63 7.43
C LEU A 238 12.20 -6.25 7.26
N ALA A 239 12.31 -7.58 7.35
CA ALA A 239 13.58 -8.26 7.14
C ALA A 239 14.13 -8.03 5.73
N ALA A 240 13.26 -8.10 4.72
CA ALA A 240 13.63 -7.80 3.34
C ALA A 240 14.07 -6.35 3.14
N ALA A 241 13.30 -5.40 3.68
CA ALA A 241 13.61 -3.98 3.63
C ALA A 241 14.94 -3.66 4.35
N ALA A 242 15.16 -4.23 5.53
CA ALA A 242 16.39 -4.06 6.30
C ALA A 242 17.59 -4.67 5.59
N ALA A 243 17.46 -5.86 5.00
CA ALA A 243 18.52 -6.49 4.24
C ALA A 243 18.91 -5.66 3.00
N ALA A 244 17.92 -5.23 2.20
CA ALA A 244 18.16 -4.39 1.04
C ALA A 244 18.79 -3.04 1.43
N ALA A 245 18.25 -2.38 2.46
CA ALA A 245 18.75 -1.10 2.94
C ALA A 245 20.17 -1.22 3.53
N ALA A 246 20.48 -2.30 4.26
CA ALA A 246 21.82 -2.54 4.80
C ALA A 246 22.86 -2.69 3.69
N VAL A 247 22.56 -3.42 2.61
CA VAL A 247 23.48 -3.54 1.48
C VAL A 247 23.75 -2.18 0.83
N VAL A 248 22.72 -1.35 0.67
CA VAL A 248 22.86 0.01 0.12
C VAL A 248 23.66 0.92 1.07
N LEU A 249 23.38 0.87 2.37
CA LEU A 249 24.01 1.74 3.37
C LEU A 249 25.49 1.39 3.61
N PHE A 250 25.79 0.09 3.70
CA PHE A 250 27.14 -0.42 3.98
C PHE A 250 27.94 -0.77 2.72
N ARG A 251 27.37 -0.59 1.52
CA ARG A 251 28.00 -0.88 0.22
C ARG A 251 28.55 -2.31 0.14
N LEU A 252 27.76 -3.28 0.59
CA LEU A 252 28.17 -4.69 0.66
C LEU A 252 28.11 -5.37 -0.73
N PRO A 253 29.00 -6.34 -1.02
CA PRO A 253 28.83 -7.24 -2.16
C PRO A 253 27.55 -8.10 -1.99
N PRO A 254 26.81 -8.46 -3.06
CA PRO A 254 27.15 -8.37 -4.49
C PRO A 254 26.81 -7.02 -5.17
N GLY A 255 26.50 -5.98 -4.39
CA GLY A 255 26.15 -4.64 -4.89
C GLY A 255 24.65 -4.34 -4.85
N THR A 256 24.30 -3.07 -5.10
CA THR A 256 22.93 -2.53 -4.96
C THR A 256 21.94 -3.13 -5.95
N ALA A 257 22.38 -3.48 -7.15
CA ALA A 257 21.53 -4.01 -8.23
C ALA A 257 20.87 -5.35 -7.89
N LEU A 258 21.57 -6.25 -7.20
CA LEU A 258 21.05 -7.58 -6.86
C LEU A 258 20.40 -7.66 -5.47
N ALA A 259 20.70 -6.71 -4.58
CA ALA A 259 20.21 -6.73 -3.20
C ALA A 259 18.68 -6.69 -3.12
N LEU A 260 18.05 -5.81 -3.90
CA LEU A 260 16.61 -5.63 -3.89
C LEU A 260 15.86 -6.81 -4.54
N PRO A 261 16.22 -7.31 -5.74
CA PRO A 261 15.61 -8.52 -6.29
C PRO A 261 15.78 -9.75 -5.40
N LEU A 262 16.97 -9.96 -4.81
CA LEU A 262 17.21 -11.13 -3.95
C LEU A 262 16.38 -11.07 -2.66
N SER A 263 16.34 -9.92 -1.99
CA SER A 263 15.52 -9.73 -0.79
C SER A 263 14.03 -9.84 -1.08
N CYS A 264 13.55 -9.27 -2.20
CA CYS A 264 12.15 -9.40 -2.62
C CYS A 264 11.81 -10.84 -3.03
N GLY A 265 12.71 -11.54 -3.72
CA GLY A 265 12.54 -12.95 -4.08
C GLY A 265 12.42 -13.86 -2.87
N ALA A 266 13.34 -13.70 -1.91
CA ALA A 266 13.28 -14.44 -0.64
C ALA A 266 11.99 -14.13 0.13
N ALA A 267 11.60 -12.85 0.23
CA ALA A 267 10.37 -12.45 0.88
C ALA A 267 9.13 -13.02 0.19
N ALA A 268 9.05 -12.99 -1.14
CA ALA A 268 7.93 -13.53 -1.90
C ALA A 268 7.75 -15.03 -1.66
N LEU A 269 8.85 -15.80 -1.60
CA LEU A 269 8.83 -17.22 -1.27
C LEU A 269 8.34 -17.45 0.17
N CYS A 270 8.88 -16.72 1.14
CA CYS A 270 8.47 -16.81 2.54
C CYS A 270 6.99 -16.45 2.73
N LEU A 271 6.52 -15.36 2.11
CA LEU A 271 5.13 -14.91 2.16
C LEU A 271 4.20 -15.92 1.50
N SER A 272 4.58 -16.49 0.35
CA SER A 272 3.82 -17.54 -0.32
C SER A 272 3.70 -18.78 0.56
N ALA A 273 4.81 -19.22 1.18
CA ALA A 273 4.79 -20.34 2.12
C ALA A 273 3.89 -20.06 3.34
N CYS A 274 3.93 -18.83 3.88
CA CYS A 274 3.03 -18.40 4.95
C CYS A 274 1.57 -18.40 4.51
N ALA A 275 1.26 -17.87 3.32
CA ALA A 275 -0.09 -17.85 2.76
C ALA A 275 -0.65 -19.27 2.60
N LEU A 276 0.13 -20.19 2.04
CA LEU A 276 -0.27 -21.59 1.91
C LEU A 276 -0.51 -22.27 3.26
N ARG A 277 0.36 -22.02 4.26
CA ARG A 277 0.23 -22.61 5.61
C ARG A 277 -0.96 -22.06 6.40
N LEU A 278 -1.24 -20.77 6.29
CA LEU A 278 -2.26 -20.09 7.09
C LEU A 278 -3.63 -20.12 6.43
N LEU A 279 -3.71 -19.89 5.11
CA LEU A 279 -4.98 -19.83 4.38
C LEU A 279 -5.46 -21.21 3.93
N GLY A 280 -4.55 -22.17 3.82
CA GLY A 280 -4.87 -23.54 3.42
C GLY A 280 -5.33 -24.45 4.56
N ARG A 281 -5.33 -23.97 5.81
CA ARG A 281 -5.89 -24.72 6.93
C ARG A 281 -7.35 -24.33 7.11
N PRO A 282 -8.32 -25.28 7.04
CA PRO A 282 -9.67 -25.00 7.47
C PRO A 282 -9.62 -24.70 8.98
N SER A 283 -9.65 -23.43 9.35
CA SER A 283 -9.68 -23.07 10.76
C SER A 283 -11.07 -23.43 11.32
N PRO A 284 -11.14 -24.20 12.41
CA PRO A 284 -12.38 -24.25 13.17
C PRO A 284 -12.65 -22.82 13.65
N HIS A 285 -13.78 -22.25 13.22
CA HIS A 285 -14.30 -21.05 13.87
C HIS A 285 -14.73 -21.50 15.27
N ALA A 286 -13.88 -21.25 16.26
CA ALA A 286 -14.19 -21.42 17.68
C ALA A 286 -14.84 -20.16 18.23
#